data_AF-A0A529M734-F1
#
_entry.id   AF-A0A529M734-F1
#
_cell.length_a   1.000
_cell.length_b   1.000
_cell.length_c   1.000
_cell.angle_alpha   90.00
_cell.angle_beta   90.00
_cell.angle_gamma   90.00
#
_symmetry.space_group_name_H-M   'P 1'
#
loop_
_entity.id
_entity.type
_entity.pdbx_description
1 polymer ?
#
loop_
_entity_poly.entity_id
_entity_poly.type
_entity_poly.pdbx_seq_one_letter_code
_entity_poly.pdbx_strand_id
1 'polypeptide(L)'
;LSMRSPRIVASGRTFSYVLKEGEPKITITQNDVRAIQLAKAALYAGTKLLMEKQHTDHVDRIHFAGAFGSFIDPKYAMVLGLIPDCDLDKVSAVGNAAGAGARMALLNRGYRREIEETVSRIEKIETALEPKFQEHFVYAMALPNKVDPFPKLAAAVKLPPRKAM
;
A
#
# COMPACT_ATOMS: atom_id res chain seq x y z
N LEU A 1 -24.92 -6.55 12.04
CA LEU A 1 -24.24 -5.75 10.99
C LEU A 1 -25.16 -5.45 9.80
N SER A 2 -25.92 -6.44 9.30
CA SER A 2 -26.93 -6.26 8.25
C SER A 2 -27.95 -5.13 8.50
N MET A 3 -28.34 -4.87 9.76
CA MET A 3 -29.22 -3.74 10.11
C MET A 3 -28.62 -2.35 9.82
N ARG A 4 -27.30 -2.25 9.57
CA ARG A 4 -26.63 -0.96 9.28
C ARG A 4 -26.65 -0.59 7.80
N SER A 5 -26.85 -1.56 6.89
CA SER A 5 -26.94 -1.30 5.46
C SER A 5 -27.57 -2.50 4.75
N PRO A 6 -28.54 -2.29 3.84
CA PRO A 6 -29.14 -3.37 3.05
C PRO A 6 -28.11 -4.07 2.14
N ARG A 7 -26.95 -3.46 1.89
CA ARG A 7 -25.86 -4.05 1.11
C ARG A 7 -25.03 -5.07 1.90
N ILE A 8 -25.18 -5.17 3.22
CA ILE A 8 -24.46 -6.15 4.04
C ILE A 8 -25.33 -7.39 4.19
N VAL A 9 -24.96 -8.46 3.50
CA VAL A 9 -25.71 -9.72 3.47
C VAL A 9 -24.94 -10.83 4.18
N ALA A 10 -25.64 -11.77 4.81
CA ALA A 10 -25.02 -12.94 5.42
C ALA A 10 -24.44 -13.86 4.32
N SER A 11 -23.25 -14.41 4.58
CA SER A 11 -22.56 -15.34 3.70
C SER A 11 -21.89 -16.41 4.56
N GLY A 12 -22.60 -17.53 4.75
CA GLY A 12 -22.23 -18.59 5.69
C GLY A 12 -22.09 -18.05 7.13
N ARG A 13 -20.90 -18.21 7.71
CA ARG A 13 -20.55 -17.71 9.06
C ARG A 13 -20.09 -16.25 9.07
N THR A 14 -20.09 -15.58 7.91
CA THR A 14 -19.56 -14.23 7.73
C THR A 14 -20.56 -13.32 7.01
N PHE A 15 -20.09 -12.15 6.56
CA PHE A 15 -20.88 -11.20 5.77
C PHE A 15 -20.20 -10.93 4.43
N SER A 16 -20.96 -10.47 3.45
CA SER A 16 -20.46 -9.90 2.21
C SER A 16 -21.12 -8.56 1.96
N TYR A 17 -20.42 -7.67 1.26
CA TYR A 17 -20.95 -6.39 0.84
C TYR A 17 -21.36 -6.45 -0.63
N VAL A 18 -22.61 -6.16 -0.93
CA VAL A 18 -23.10 -6.11 -2.32
C VAL A 18 -22.72 -4.77 -2.94
N LEU A 19 -21.82 -4.83 -3.92
CA LEU A 19 -21.38 -3.66 -4.69
C LEU A 19 -22.39 -3.32 -5.79
N LYS A 20 -22.89 -4.35 -6.48
CA LYS A 20 -23.86 -4.26 -7.58
C LYS A 20 -24.84 -5.44 -7.50
N GLU A 21 -26.14 -5.14 -7.56
CA GLU A 21 -27.19 -6.15 -7.72
C GLU A 21 -27.42 -6.50 -9.21
N GLY A 22 -28.16 -7.58 -9.48
CA GLY A 22 -28.49 -8.06 -10.83
C GLY A 22 -27.57 -9.16 -11.35
N GLU A 23 -27.52 -9.36 -12.67
CA GLU A 23 -26.68 -10.39 -13.30
C GLU A 23 -25.58 -9.74 -14.17
N PRO A 24 -24.27 -9.96 -13.87
CA PRO A 24 -23.77 -10.63 -12.67
C PRO A 24 -23.89 -9.74 -11.42
N LYS A 25 -24.15 -10.40 -10.29
CA LYS A 25 -24.12 -9.80 -8.95
C LYS A 25 -22.65 -9.66 -8.55
N ILE A 26 -22.26 -8.49 -8.06
CA ILE A 26 -20.89 -8.21 -7.64
C ILE A 26 -20.88 -8.01 -6.14
N THR A 27 -20.13 -8.84 -5.44
CA THR A 27 -19.97 -8.80 -3.98
C THR A 27 -18.50 -8.70 -3.59
N ILE A 28 -18.26 -8.10 -2.44
CA ILE A 28 -16.96 -8.12 -1.75
C ILE A 28 -17.12 -9.04 -0.54
N THR A 29 -16.34 -10.11 -0.49
CA THR A 29 -16.37 -11.11 0.57
C THR A 29 -15.34 -10.80 1.66
N GLN A 30 -15.44 -11.48 2.80
CA GLN A 30 -14.39 -11.39 3.82
C GLN A 30 -13.04 -11.90 3.33
N ASN A 31 -13.01 -12.86 2.41
CA ASN A 31 -11.77 -13.36 1.83
C ASN A 31 -11.11 -12.29 0.93
N ASP A 32 -11.91 -11.52 0.19
CA ASP A 32 -11.39 -10.40 -0.62
C ASP A 32 -10.81 -9.31 0.28
N VAL A 33 -11.51 -8.95 1.36
CA VAL A 33 -10.99 -8.01 2.37
C VAL A 33 -9.68 -8.55 2.95
N ARG A 34 -9.61 -9.84 3.28
CA ARG A 34 -8.41 -10.47 3.81
C ARG A 34 -7.25 -10.44 2.81
N ALA A 35 -7.51 -10.72 1.53
CA ALA A 35 -6.50 -10.67 0.48
C ALA A 35 -5.91 -9.26 0.33
N ILE A 36 -6.75 -8.22 0.36
CA ILE A 36 -6.31 -6.82 0.34
C ILE A 36 -5.47 -6.51 1.59
N GLN A 37 -5.90 -6.93 2.78
CA GLN A 37 -5.14 -6.73 4.02
C GLN A 37 -3.75 -7.37 3.95
N LEU A 38 -3.65 -8.60 3.43
CA LEU A 38 -2.37 -9.29 3.29
C LEU A 38 -1.45 -8.56 2.31
N ALA A 39 -1.96 -8.18 1.13
CA ALA A 39 -1.19 -7.49 0.11
C ALA A 39 -0.67 -6.13 0.60
N LYS A 40 -1.56 -5.33 1.20
CA LYS A 40 -1.18 -4.00 1.69
C LYS A 40 -0.24 -4.07 2.89
N ALA A 41 -0.41 -5.07 3.77
CA ALA A 41 0.46 -5.26 4.92
C ALA A 41 1.88 -5.63 4.50
N ALA A 42 2.05 -6.44 3.46
CA ALA A 42 3.36 -6.76 2.91
C ALA A 42 4.09 -5.52 2.39
N LEU A 43 3.40 -4.67 1.62
CA LEU A 43 3.97 -3.42 1.08
C LEU A 43 4.36 -2.44 2.19
N TYR A 44 3.48 -2.25 3.17
CA TYR A 44 3.75 -1.38 4.32
C TYR A 44 4.94 -1.90 5.14
N ALA A 45 4.93 -3.19 5.49
CA ALA A 45 5.98 -3.80 6.30
C ALA A 45 7.35 -3.73 5.61
N GLY A 46 7.40 -3.96 4.29
CA GLY A 46 8.62 -3.79 3.51
C GLY A 46 9.12 -2.34 3.56
N THR A 47 8.23 -1.37 3.37
CA THR A 47 8.59 0.05 3.43
C THR A 47 9.09 0.45 4.82
N LYS A 48 8.38 0.04 5.88
CA LYS A 48 8.76 0.33 7.27
C LYS A 48 10.12 -0.28 7.64
N LEU A 49 10.38 -1.51 7.20
CA LEU A 49 11.67 -2.16 7.39
C LEU A 49 12.81 -1.39 6.72
N LEU A 50 12.60 -0.91 5.48
CA LEU A 50 13.59 -0.08 4.78
C LEU A 50 13.82 1.25 5.51
N MET A 51 12.76 1.88 6.01
CA MET A 51 12.87 3.10 6.83
C MET A 51 13.73 2.86 8.09
N GLU A 52 13.51 1.76 8.79
CA GLU A 52 14.33 1.41 9.96
C GLU A 52 15.82 1.18 9.62
N LYS A 53 16.10 0.48 8.52
CA LYS A 53 17.49 0.25 8.06
C LYS A 53 18.18 1.53 7.61
N GLN A 54 17.42 2.50 7.08
CA GLN A 54 17.91 3.83 6.73
C GLN A 54 17.88 4.81 7.91
N HIS A 55 17.48 4.35 9.10
CA HIS A 55 17.36 5.17 10.31
C HIS A 55 16.51 6.44 10.11
N THR A 56 15.44 6.33 9.32
CA THR A 56 14.50 7.42 9.06
C THR A 56 13.12 7.07 9.60
N ASP A 57 12.44 8.07 10.16
CA ASP A 57 11.03 8.03 10.52
C ASP A 57 10.14 8.74 9.49
N HIS A 58 10.76 9.34 8.46
CA HIS A 58 10.10 10.18 7.48
C HIS A 58 10.34 9.72 6.04
N VAL A 59 9.32 9.93 5.19
CA VAL A 59 9.39 9.77 3.74
C VAL A 59 8.91 11.06 3.08
N ASP A 60 9.81 11.71 2.34
CA ASP A 60 9.52 12.99 1.70
C ASP A 60 8.55 12.85 0.51
N ARG A 61 8.69 11.78 -0.27
CA ARG A 61 7.93 11.54 -1.51
C ARG A 61 7.71 10.06 -1.77
N ILE A 62 6.57 9.73 -2.37
CA ILE A 62 6.24 8.36 -2.76
C ILE A 62 5.79 8.35 -4.22
N HIS A 63 6.41 7.48 -5.01
CA HIS A 63 6.05 7.28 -6.41
C HIS A 63 5.51 5.87 -6.63
N PHE A 64 4.28 5.77 -7.11
CA PHE A 64 3.69 4.50 -7.51
C PHE A 64 3.98 4.21 -8.98
N ALA A 65 4.76 3.16 -9.22
CA ALA A 65 4.95 2.61 -10.56
C ALA A 65 3.99 1.44 -10.82
N GLY A 66 3.77 1.14 -12.10
CA GLY A 66 2.97 0.01 -12.56
C GLY A 66 1.48 0.35 -12.76
N ALA A 67 0.75 -0.61 -13.34
CA ALA A 67 -0.65 -0.43 -13.71
C ALA A 67 -1.54 -0.12 -12.50
N PHE A 68 -1.32 -0.80 -11.38
CA PHE A 68 -2.05 -0.52 -10.13
C PHE A 68 -1.76 0.89 -9.60
N GLY A 69 -0.49 1.28 -9.60
CA GLY A 69 -0.06 2.60 -9.18
C GLY A 69 -0.64 3.76 -9.98
N SER A 70 -1.00 3.51 -11.25
CA SER A 70 -1.48 4.54 -12.18
C SER A 70 -2.88 5.08 -11.86
N PHE A 71 -3.69 4.31 -11.13
CA PHE A 71 -5.09 4.64 -10.86
C PHE A 71 -5.42 4.74 -9.38
N ILE A 72 -4.44 4.53 -8.50
CA ILE A 72 -4.68 4.61 -7.06
C ILE A 72 -4.66 6.07 -6.62
N ASP A 73 -5.74 6.49 -5.95
CA ASP A 73 -5.80 7.79 -5.28
C ASP A 73 -4.88 7.75 -4.04
N PRO A 74 -3.92 8.68 -3.90
CA PRO A 74 -2.99 8.72 -2.77
C PRO A 74 -3.65 8.72 -1.39
N LYS A 75 -4.78 9.42 -1.25
CA LYS A 75 -5.52 9.50 0.01
C LYS A 75 -6.10 8.14 0.35
N TYR A 76 -6.71 7.44 -0.61
CA TYR A 76 -7.25 6.10 -0.33
C TYR A 76 -6.15 5.04 -0.14
N ALA A 77 -5.00 5.18 -0.82
CA ALA A 77 -3.83 4.33 -0.56
C ALA A 77 -3.35 4.46 0.90
N MET A 78 -3.29 5.68 1.41
CA MET A 78 -2.86 5.95 2.78
C MET A 78 -3.94 5.59 3.82
N VAL A 79 -5.23 5.81 3.53
CA VAL A 79 -6.35 5.30 4.36
C VAL A 79 -6.31 3.78 4.50
N LEU A 80 -6.02 3.08 3.40
CA LEU A 80 -5.83 1.63 3.42
C LEU A 80 -4.60 1.22 4.24
N GLY A 81 -3.63 2.12 4.42
CA GLY A 81 -2.32 1.83 5.00
C GLY A 81 -1.46 0.99 4.07
N LEU A 82 -1.56 1.26 2.77
CA LEU A 82 -0.69 0.68 1.74
C LEU A 82 0.73 1.27 1.81
N ILE A 83 0.83 2.53 2.21
CA ILE A 83 2.04 3.33 2.28
C ILE A 83 2.17 4.00 3.66
N PRO A 84 3.40 4.36 4.09
CA PRO A 84 3.61 5.16 5.28
C PRO A 84 2.98 6.54 5.15
N ASP A 85 2.85 7.22 6.29
CA ASP A 85 2.32 8.58 6.34
C ASP A 85 3.24 9.54 5.57
N CYS A 86 2.69 10.22 4.58
CA CYS A 86 3.40 11.14 3.71
C CYS A 86 2.49 12.34 3.41
N ASP A 87 3.07 13.44 2.93
CA ASP A 87 2.24 14.53 2.44
C ASP A 87 1.51 14.08 1.17
N LEU A 88 0.19 14.25 1.12
CA LEU A 88 -0.64 13.74 0.02
C LEU A 88 -0.24 14.35 -1.33
N ASP A 89 0.24 15.59 -1.33
CA ASP A 89 0.72 16.27 -2.54
C ASP A 89 2.07 15.73 -3.06
N LYS A 90 2.79 14.96 -2.22
CA LYS A 90 4.08 14.31 -2.54
C LYS A 90 3.94 12.84 -2.91
N VAL A 91 2.71 12.34 -3.00
CA VAL A 91 2.42 11.00 -3.46
C VAL A 91 1.85 11.05 -4.87
N SER A 92 2.53 10.43 -5.84
CA SER A 92 2.12 10.48 -7.23
C SER A 92 2.33 9.16 -7.97
N ALA A 93 1.55 8.95 -9.03
CA ALA A 93 1.75 7.86 -9.96
C ALA A 93 2.78 8.24 -11.03
N VAL A 94 3.71 7.33 -11.34
CA VAL A 94 4.71 7.51 -12.40
C VAL A 94 4.46 6.61 -13.61
N GLY A 95 3.37 5.82 -13.57
CA GLY A 95 2.97 4.95 -14.68
C GLY A 95 3.92 3.76 -14.87
N ASN A 96 4.10 3.33 -16.13
CA ASN A 96 5.00 2.24 -16.47
C ASN A 96 6.48 2.69 -16.45
N ALA A 97 7.05 2.80 -15.25
CA ALA A 97 8.44 3.20 -15.05
C ALA A 97 9.44 2.24 -15.73
N ALA A 98 9.16 0.93 -15.73
CA ALA A 98 10.01 -0.07 -16.39
C ALA A 98 10.08 0.16 -17.91
N GLY A 99 8.94 0.38 -18.56
CA GLY A 99 8.87 0.69 -19.99
C GLY A 99 9.52 2.03 -20.34
N ALA A 100 9.30 3.05 -19.51
CA ALA A 100 9.96 4.35 -19.68
C ALA A 100 11.49 4.23 -19.56
N GLY A 101 11.99 3.53 -18.54
CA GLY A 101 13.41 3.28 -18.34
C GLY A 101 14.04 2.47 -19.47
N ALA A 102 13.36 1.43 -19.96
CA ALA A 102 13.82 0.65 -21.11
C ALA A 102 13.97 1.53 -22.37
N ARG A 103 13.00 2.41 -22.65
CA ARG A 103 13.08 3.37 -23.75
C ARG A 103 14.24 4.35 -23.57
N MET A 104 14.45 4.87 -22.35
CA MET A 104 15.56 5.78 -22.05
C MET A 104 16.92 5.11 -22.30
N ALA A 105 17.11 3.89 -21.81
CA ALA A 105 18.34 3.12 -22.01
C ALA A 105 18.54 2.65 -23.46
N LEU A 106 17.46 2.47 -24.23
CA LEU A 106 17.53 2.16 -25.66
C LEU A 106 18.03 3.36 -26.48
N LEU A 107 17.48 4.54 -26.21
CA LEU A 107 17.72 5.76 -27.00
C LEU A 107 18.95 6.56 -26.55
N ASN A 108 19.47 6.31 -25.34
CA ASN A 108 20.61 7.05 -24.80
C ASN A 108 21.61 6.12 -24.10
N ARG A 109 22.85 6.09 -24.61
CA ARG A 109 23.95 5.29 -24.04
C ARG A 109 24.39 5.79 -22.66
N GLY A 110 24.24 7.09 -22.38
CA GLY A 110 24.51 7.68 -21.06
C GLY A 110 23.55 7.12 -20.00
N TYR A 111 22.24 7.13 -20.26
CA TYR A 111 21.25 6.52 -19.36
C TYR A 111 21.45 5.02 -19.18
N ARG A 112 21.95 4.32 -20.21
CA ARG A 112 22.31 2.91 -20.09
C ARG A 112 23.45 2.69 -19.08
N ARG A 113 24.52 3.49 -19.17
CA ARG A 113 25.62 3.42 -18.20
C ARG A 113 25.17 3.80 -16.79
N GLU A 114 24.33 4.83 -16.68
CA GLU A 114 23.77 5.28 -15.41
C GLU A 114 22.99 4.16 -14.69
N ILE A 115 22.14 3.41 -15.41
CA ILE A 115 21.41 2.29 -14.79
C ILE A 115 22.33 1.12 -14.44
N GLU A 116 23.35 0.82 -15.27
CA GLU A 116 24.37 -0.20 -14.96
C GLU A 116 25.11 0.13 -13.66
N GLU A 117 25.56 1.37 -13.50
CA GLU A 117 26.20 1.85 -12.27
C GLU A 117 25.23 1.84 -11.08
N THR A 118 23.99 2.28 -11.28
CA THR A 118 22.99 2.34 -10.22
C THR A 118 22.67 0.97 -9.65
N VAL A 119 22.51 -0.05 -10.50
CA VAL A 119 22.22 -1.43 -10.07
C VAL A 119 23.32 -1.98 -9.16
N SER A 120 24.59 -1.64 -9.41
CA SER A 120 25.72 -2.09 -8.56
C SER A 120 25.68 -1.55 -7.13
N ARG A 121 24.91 -0.48 -6.88
CA ARG A 121 24.73 0.14 -5.56
C ARG A 121 23.46 -0.30 -4.85
N ILE A 122 22.61 -1.12 -5.48
CA ILE A 122 21.36 -1.59 -4.87
C ILE A 122 21.67 -2.72 -3.89
N GLU A 123 21.36 -2.50 -2.62
CA GLU A 123 21.34 -3.56 -1.62
C GLU A 123 19.97 -4.23 -1.58
N LYS A 124 19.95 -5.55 -1.79
CA LYS A 124 18.72 -6.34 -1.66
C LYS A 124 18.50 -6.71 -0.20
N ILE A 125 17.37 -6.26 0.35
CA ILE A 125 16.89 -6.72 1.66
C ILE A 125 15.92 -7.88 1.46
N GLU A 126 16.27 -9.05 2.00
CA GLU A 126 15.43 -10.24 1.95
C GLU A 126 14.47 -10.26 3.15
N THR A 127 13.23 -9.84 2.93
CA THR A 127 12.23 -9.69 4.00
C THR A 127 11.98 -10.96 4.80
N ALA A 128 12.16 -12.14 4.19
CA ALA A 128 11.98 -13.43 4.86
C ALA A 128 13.03 -13.71 5.95
N LEU A 129 14.19 -13.06 5.89
CA LEU A 129 15.28 -13.21 6.87
C LEU A 129 15.26 -12.13 7.95
N GLU A 130 14.33 -11.18 7.88
CA GLU A 130 14.31 -9.98 8.69
C GLU A 130 13.33 -10.16 9.87
N PRO A 131 13.83 -10.30 11.12
CA PRO A 131 12.99 -10.70 12.25
C PRO A 131 11.81 -9.75 12.51
N LYS A 132 12.01 -8.46 12.24
CA LYS A 132 10.99 -7.41 12.42
C LYS A 132 9.94 -7.37 11.32
N PHE A 133 10.16 -8.02 10.18
CA PHE A 133 9.19 -7.97 9.07
C PHE A 133 7.83 -8.52 9.48
N GLN A 134 7.81 -9.66 10.19
CA GLN A 134 6.57 -10.29 10.65
C GLN A 134 5.82 -9.39 11.65
N GLU A 135 6.54 -8.70 12.54
CA GLU A 135 5.95 -7.75 13.47
C GLU A 135 5.28 -6.59 12.72
N HIS A 136 6.03 -5.92 11.83
CA HIS A 136 5.51 -4.83 11.00
C HIS A 136 4.31 -5.27 10.16
N PHE A 137 4.35 -6.49 9.63
CA PHE A 137 3.26 -7.08 8.87
C PHE A 137 2.00 -7.23 9.71
N VAL A 138 2.10 -7.77 10.93
CA VAL A 138 0.97 -7.93 11.85
C VAL A 138 0.37 -6.56 12.23
N TYR A 139 1.20 -5.56 12.51
CA TYR A 139 0.71 -4.19 12.78
C TYR A 139 0.02 -3.60 11.56
N ALA A 140 0.56 -3.85 10.37
CA ALA A 140 -0.01 -3.40 9.12
C ALA A 140 -1.26 -4.18 8.67
N MET A 141 -1.71 -5.22 9.37
CA MET A 141 -3.01 -5.86 9.06
C MET A 141 -4.21 -5.00 9.44
N ALA A 142 -4.07 -4.10 10.43
CA ALA A 142 -5.09 -3.12 10.77
C ALA A 142 -5.15 -1.99 9.72
N LEU A 143 -6.25 -1.25 9.64
CA LEU A 143 -6.42 -0.14 8.70
C LEU A 143 -6.42 1.21 9.45
N PRO A 144 -5.52 2.16 9.13
CA PRO A 144 -4.38 2.02 8.21
C PRO A 144 -3.24 1.18 8.79
N ASN A 145 -3.01 1.24 10.11
CA ASN A 145 -2.03 0.43 10.84
C ASN A 145 -2.45 0.39 12.32
N LYS A 146 -1.99 -0.61 13.07
CA LYS A 146 -2.29 -0.78 14.49
C LYS A 146 -1.51 0.20 15.37
N VAL A 147 -0.25 0.49 15.01
CA VAL A 147 0.72 1.22 15.86
C VAL A 147 1.00 2.60 15.27
N ASP A 148 1.41 2.67 14.00
CA ASP A 148 1.84 3.94 13.41
C ASP A 148 0.71 4.99 13.38
N PRO A 149 0.98 6.27 13.70
CA PRO A 149 -0.04 7.27 14.04
C PRO A 149 -0.79 7.90 12.83
N PHE A 150 -0.14 8.01 11.67
CA PHE A 150 -0.65 8.70 10.47
C PHE A 150 -1.18 10.13 10.72
N PRO A 151 -0.40 11.04 11.32
CA PRO A 151 -0.83 12.41 11.59
C PRO A 151 -1.19 13.22 10.34
N LYS A 152 -0.46 13.07 9.23
CA LYS A 152 -0.75 13.80 7.98
C LYS A 152 -2.07 13.33 7.38
N LEU A 153 -2.32 12.02 7.37
CA LEU A 153 -3.62 11.48 7.00
C LEU A 153 -4.74 12.00 7.91
N ALA A 154 -4.55 11.99 9.24
CA ALA A 154 -5.56 12.43 10.19
C ALA A 154 -5.91 13.92 10.05
N ALA A 155 -4.96 14.75 9.59
CA ALA A 155 -5.23 16.14 9.23
C ALA A 155 -6.07 16.28 7.95
N ALA A 156 -5.95 15.34 7.01
CA ALA A 156 -6.66 15.36 5.73
C ALA A 156 -8.03 14.66 5.75
N VAL A 157 -8.23 13.67 6.62
CA VAL A 157 -9.47 12.89 6.71
C VAL A 157 -9.88 12.58 8.15
N LYS A 158 -11.20 12.55 8.39
CA LYS A 158 -11.75 12.13 9.68
C LYS A 158 -11.65 10.61 9.83
N LEU A 159 -10.66 10.15 10.60
CA LEU A 159 -10.47 8.74 10.92
C LEU A 159 -11.43 8.28 12.03
N PRO A 160 -11.85 7.00 12.03
CA PRO A 160 -12.58 6.44 13.16
C PRO A 160 -11.69 6.42 14.42
N PRO A 161 -12.29 6.46 15.62
CA PRO A 161 -11.52 6.37 16.86
C PRO A 161 -10.72 5.06 16.89
N ARG A 162 -9.46 5.14 17.31
CA ARG A 162 -8.62 3.96 17.51
C ARG A 162 -9.24 3.13 18.64
N LYS A 163 -9.38 1.82 18.42
CA LYS A 163 -9.67 0.90 19.53
C LYS A 163 -8.43 0.88 20.41
N ALA A 164 -8.58 1.23 21.69
CA ALA A 164 -7.51 1.09 22.67
C ALA A 164 -7.01 -0.36 22.68
N MET A 165 -5.69 -0.53 22.83
CA MET A 165 -5.07 -1.84 23.01
C MET A 165 -5.49 -2.47 24.32
#